data_AF-A0A072VMU0-F1
#
_entry.id   AF-A0A072VMU0-F1
#
_cell.length_a   1.000
_cell.length_b   1.000
_cell.length_c   1.000
_cell.angle_alpha   90.00
_cell.angle_beta   90.00
_cell.angle_gamma   90.00
#
_symmetry.space_group_name_H-M   'P 1'
#
loop_
_entity.id
_entity.type
_entity.pdbx_description
1 polymer ?
#
loop_
_entity_poly.entity_id
_entity_poly.type
_entity_poly.pdbx_seq_one_letter_code
_entity_poly.pdbx_strand_id
1 'polypeptide(L)'
;MRNEGWKKLIYKVIKICNKHDIDVPNMDAPYVQRKKVRQHSSTSSISNLHKFKNDGLFGVLDLHLHELNARFGEENTELLQCVSCLNPAKSFAPFDVNKLLRMVEIYPNDFIDVLEVALHHQLRNYVINVQSNLKFAKFKMTFRSLSKTSGNK
;
A
#
# COMPACT_ATOMS: atom_id res chain seq x y z
N MET A 1 -11.87 5.94 1.47
CA MET A 1 -12.03 5.80 0.00
C MET A 1 -13.44 5.41 -0.44
N ARG A 2 -14.15 4.53 0.28
CA ARG A 2 -15.46 4.01 -0.18
C ARG A 2 -16.56 5.08 -0.32
N ASN A 3 -16.57 6.12 0.53
CA ASN A 3 -17.66 7.11 0.53
C ASN A 3 -17.24 8.52 0.06
N GLU A 4 -16.15 9.10 0.59
CA GLU A 4 -15.81 10.50 0.29
C GLU A 4 -14.73 10.70 -0.80
N GLY A 5 -13.99 9.65 -1.15
CA GLY A 5 -12.85 9.75 -2.08
C GLY A 5 -13.20 9.51 -3.55
N TRP A 6 -14.37 8.93 -3.83
CA TRP A 6 -14.73 8.46 -5.18
C TRP A 6 -14.82 9.59 -6.20
N LYS A 7 -15.50 10.71 -5.87
CA LYS A 7 -15.65 11.86 -6.78
C LYS A 7 -14.29 12.43 -7.20
N LYS A 8 -13.35 12.55 -6.25
CA LYS A 8 -11.99 13.03 -6.52
C LYS A 8 -11.18 12.03 -7.36
N LEU A 9 -11.35 10.74 -7.11
CA LEU A 9 -10.70 9.67 -7.87
C LEU A 9 -11.19 9.67 -9.32
N ILE A 10 -12.51 9.60 -9.54
CA ILE A 10 -13.08 9.51 -10.88
C ILE A 10 -12.75 10.77 -11.69
N TYR A 11 -12.77 11.95 -11.07
CA TYR A 11 -12.34 13.20 -11.72
C TYR A 11 -10.89 13.10 -12.24
N LYS A 12 -9.97 12.56 -11.43
CA LYS A 12 -8.58 12.36 -11.86
C LYS A 12 -8.46 11.33 -12.99
N VAL A 13 -9.22 10.24 -12.91
CA VAL A 13 -9.23 9.20 -13.95
C VAL A 13 -9.74 9.77 -15.27
N ILE A 14 -10.88 10.48 -15.26
CA ILE A 14 -11.43 11.15 -16.44
C ILE A 14 -10.43 12.15 -17.02
N LYS A 15 -9.75 12.95 -16.18
CA LYS A 15 -8.71 13.87 -16.64
C LYS A 15 -7.56 13.15 -17.36
N ILE A 16 -7.17 11.97 -16.89
CA ILE A 16 -6.15 11.14 -17.55
C ILE A 16 -6.69 10.57 -18.86
N CYS A 17 -7.91 10.01 -18.86
CA CYS A 17 -8.54 9.49 -20.08
C CYS A 17 -8.62 10.56 -21.18
N ASN A 18 -9.13 11.75 -20.86
CA ASN A 18 -9.23 12.87 -21.80
C ASN A 18 -7.85 13.31 -22.32
N LYS A 19 -6.81 13.28 -21.48
CA LYS A 19 -5.44 13.62 -21.89
C LYS A 19 -4.88 12.62 -22.92
N HIS A 20 -5.34 11.38 -22.89
CA HIS A 20 -4.85 10.29 -23.74
C HIS A 20 -5.88 9.86 -24.81
N ASP A 21 -6.90 10.68 -25.05
CA ASP A 21 -7.98 10.41 -26.01
C ASP A 21 -8.68 9.06 -25.79
N ILE A 22 -8.82 8.66 -24.53
CA ILE A 22 -9.52 7.44 -24.12
C ILE A 22 -10.98 7.80 -23.87
N ASP A 23 -11.89 7.18 -24.64
CA ASP A 23 -13.33 7.37 -24.48
C ASP A 23 -13.81 6.94 -23.08
N VAL A 24 -14.61 7.81 -22.46
CA VAL A 24 -15.15 7.60 -21.11
C VAL A 24 -16.62 7.24 -21.23
N PRO A 25 -17.04 6.04 -20.76
CA PRO A 25 -18.44 5.64 -20.83
C PRO A 25 -19.31 6.52 -19.94
N ASN A 26 -20.55 6.78 -20.37
CA ASN A 26 -21.56 7.45 -19.55
C ASN A 26 -21.84 6.61 -18.29
N MET A 27 -21.48 7.14 -17.13
CA MET A 27 -21.57 6.44 -15.85
C MET A 27 -23.01 6.20 -15.38
N ASP A 28 -23.98 7.00 -15.85
CA ASP A 28 -25.40 6.87 -15.52
C ASP A 28 -26.14 5.93 -16.49
N ALA A 29 -25.54 5.62 -17.64
CA ALA A 29 -26.10 4.68 -18.60
C ALA A 29 -26.12 3.24 -18.03
N PRO A 30 -27.08 2.41 -18.45
CA PRO A 30 -27.10 1.00 -18.08
C PRO A 30 -25.84 0.31 -18.60
N TYR A 31 -25.27 -0.58 -17.76
CA TYR A 31 -24.10 -1.36 -18.11
C TYR A 31 -24.47 -2.42 -19.16
N VAL A 32 -23.77 -2.39 -20.30
CA VAL A 32 -23.95 -3.38 -21.36
C VAL A 32 -22.77 -4.34 -21.36
N GLN A 33 -23.03 -5.61 -21.04
CA GLN A 33 -22.00 -6.63 -21.05
C GLN A 33 -21.61 -6.94 -22.51
N ARG A 34 -20.37 -6.62 -22.91
CA ARG A 34 -19.83 -6.74 -24.28
C ARG A 34 -19.82 -8.18 -24.88
N LYS A 35 -20.33 -9.19 -24.17
CA LYS A 35 -20.45 -10.57 -24.64
C LYS A 35 -21.87 -11.10 -24.41
N LYS A 36 -22.73 -10.93 -25.41
CA LYS A 36 -23.67 -11.94 -25.95
C LYS A 36 -24.62 -11.27 -26.94
N VAL A 37 -24.43 -11.57 -28.22
CA VAL A 37 -25.33 -11.18 -29.33
C VAL A 37 -26.69 -11.91 -29.25
N ARG A 38 -26.85 -12.87 -28.34
CA ARG A 38 -28.08 -13.64 -28.17
C ARG A 38 -28.35 -13.93 -26.70
N GLN A 39 -28.92 -12.98 -25.99
CA GLN A 39 -29.73 -13.28 -24.81
C GLN A 39 -30.68 -12.10 -24.58
N HIS A 40 -31.90 -12.24 -25.10
CA HIS A 40 -33.07 -11.59 -24.51
C HIS A 40 -33.19 -12.14 -23.08
N SER A 41 -32.67 -11.43 -22.09
CA SER A 41 -32.92 -11.75 -20.70
C SER A 41 -32.59 -10.54 -19.84
N SER A 42 -33.66 -9.96 -19.29
CA SER A 42 -33.71 -9.17 -18.07
C SER A 42 -32.65 -8.08 -17.91
N THR A 43 -33.05 -6.86 -18.30
CA THR A 43 -32.49 -5.58 -17.84
C THR A 43 -32.41 -5.56 -16.31
N SER A 44 -31.32 -6.07 -15.74
CA SER A 44 -30.86 -5.54 -14.45
C SER A 44 -30.30 -4.16 -14.78
N SER A 45 -31.04 -3.12 -14.37
CA SER A 45 -30.72 -1.71 -14.60
C SER A 45 -29.52 -1.24 -13.76
N ILE A 46 -28.44 -2.01 -13.78
CA ILE A 46 -27.20 -1.70 -13.08
C ILE A 46 -26.46 -0.68 -13.94
N SER A 47 -26.20 0.50 -13.38
CA SER A 47 -25.48 1.55 -14.09
C SER A 47 -24.01 1.19 -14.29
N ASN A 48 -23.37 1.79 -15.29
CA ASN A 48 -21.92 1.72 -15.48
C ASN A 48 -21.18 2.11 -14.18
N LEU A 49 -21.66 3.15 -13.49
CA LEU A 49 -21.12 3.58 -12.21
C LEU A 49 -21.09 2.44 -11.19
N HIS A 50 -22.21 1.75 -10.99
CA HIS A 50 -22.28 0.65 -10.04
C HIS A 50 -21.29 -0.45 -10.40
N LYS A 51 -21.22 -0.84 -11.69
CA LYS A 51 -20.35 -1.92 -12.13
C LYS A 51 -18.86 -1.59 -11.96
N PHE A 52 -18.42 -0.41 -12.39
CA PHE A 52 -17.02 -0.02 -12.28
C PHE A 52 -16.61 0.28 -10.84
N LYS A 53 -17.49 0.90 -10.05
CA LYS A 53 -17.20 1.27 -8.66
C LYS A 53 -17.21 0.05 -7.74
N ASN A 54 -18.31 -0.70 -7.73
CA ASN A 54 -18.53 -1.75 -6.74
C ASN A 54 -17.87 -3.04 -7.19
N ASP A 55 -18.21 -3.55 -8.37
CA ASP A 55 -17.69 -4.85 -8.80
C ASP A 55 -16.25 -4.75 -9.34
N GLY A 56 -15.89 -3.60 -9.91
CA GLY A 56 -14.54 -3.33 -10.40
C GLY A 56 -13.60 -2.92 -9.27
N LEU A 57 -13.66 -1.64 -8.88
CA LEU A 57 -12.70 -1.08 -7.92
C LEU A 57 -12.83 -1.71 -6.53
N PHE A 58 -14.04 -1.75 -5.95
CA PHE A 58 -14.20 -2.28 -4.60
C PHE A 58 -13.98 -3.78 -4.55
N GLY A 59 -14.43 -4.54 -5.56
CA GLY A 59 -14.11 -5.96 -5.69
C GLY A 59 -12.60 -6.21 -5.67
N VAL A 60 -11.81 -5.46 -6.46
CA VAL A 60 -10.34 -5.57 -6.44
C VAL A 60 -9.73 -5.13 -5.10
N LEU A 61 -10.27 -4.10 -4.45
CA LEU A 61 -9.80 -3.69 -3.11
C LEU A 61 -10.09 -4.75 -2.06
N ASP A 62 -11.27 -5.36 -2.09
CA ASP A 62 -11.68 -6.43 -1.18
C ASP A 62 -10.78 -7.66 -1.36
N LEU A 63 -10.44 -8.02 -2.61
CA LEU A 63 -9.47 -9.08 -2.89
C LEU A 63 -8.08 -8.78 -2.32
N HIS A 64 -7.56 -7.56 -2.51
CA HIS A 64 -6.27 -7.18 -1.94
C HIS A 64 -6.31 -7.17 -0.41
N LEU A 65 -7.38 -6.67 0.19
CA LEU A 65 -7.55 -6.69 1.66
C LEU A 65 -7.61 -8.12 2.19
N HIS A 66 -8.33 -9.00 1.50
CA HIS A 66 -8.40 -10.41 1.85
C HIS A 66 -7.01 -11.09 1.79
N GLU A 67 -6.27 -10.87 0.70
CA GLU A 67 -4.93 -11.42 0.53
C GLU A 67 -3.94 -10.87 1.56
N LEU A 68 -4.01 -9.57 1.87
CA LEU A 68 -3.20 -8.96 2.93
C LEU A 68 -3.51 -9.59 4.28
N ASN A 69 -4.78 -9.73 4.62
CA ASN A 69 -5.19 -10.34 5.89
C ASN A 69 -4.83 -11.83 5.97
N ALA A 70 -4.79 -12.55 4.83
CA ALA A 70 -4.36 -13.94 4.78
C ALA A 70 -2.84 -14.10 4.97
N ARG A 71 -2.04 -13.14 4.48
CA ARG A 71 -0.57 -13.17 4.59
C ARG A 71 -0.04 -12.57 5.89
N PHE A 72 -0.70 -11.54 6.39
CA PHE A 72 -0.33 -10.81 7.60
C PHE A 72 -1.31 -11.15 8.71
N GLY A 73 -1.01 -12.24 9.44
CA GLY A 73 -1.67 -12.52 10.71
C GLY A 73 -1.36 -11.45 11.76
N GLU A 74 -1.88 -11.63 12.97
CA GLU A 74 -1.70 -10.70 14.08
C GLU A 74 -0.21 -10.48 14.40
N GLU A 75 0.56 -11.56 14.58
CA GLU A 75 2.00 -11.51 14.87
C GLU A 75 2.80 -10.82 13.75
N ASN A 76 2.50 -11.13 12.48
CA ASN A 76 3.19 -10.52 11.33
C ASN A 76 2.85 -9.02 11.21
N THR A 77 1.63 -8.64 11.55
CA THR A 77 1.20 -7.24 11.55
C THR A 77 1.86 -6.47 12.69
N GLU A 78 1.94 -7.06 13.89
CA GLU A 78 2.65 -6.50 15.03
C GLU A 78 4.15 -6.36 14.72
N LEU A 79 4.76 -7.37 14.11
CA LEU A 79 6.14 -7.32 13.62
C LEU A 79 6.38 -6.14 12.65
N LEU A 80 5.50 -5.98 11.66
CA LEU A 80 5.56 -4.85 10.72
C LEU A 80 5.49 -3.49 11.45
N GLN A 81 4.64 -3.39 12.47
CA GLN A 81 4.55 -2.18 13.29
C GLN A 81 5.82 -1.94 14.09
N CYS A 82 6.42 -2.99 14.65
CA CYS A 82 7.70 -2.94 15.37
C CYS A 82 8.81 -2.37 14.47
N VAL A 83 8.97 -2.90 13.25
CA VAL A 83 10.04 -2.47 12.33
C VAL A 83 9.74 -1.16 11.60
N SER A 84 8.50 -0.67 11.64
CA SER A 84 8.11 0.60 11.01
C SER A 84 8.87 1.83 11.54
N CYS A 85 9.42 1.73 12.75
CA CYS A 85 10.24 2.77 13.36
C CYS A 85 11.63 2.92 12.69
N LEU A 86 12.08 1.94 11.91
CA LEU A 86 13.29 2.00 11.08
C LEU A 86 13.06 2.76 9.76
N ASN A 87 12.00 3.56 9.67
CA ASN A 87 11.71 4.36 8.49
C ASN A 87 12.76 5.47 8.32
N PRO A 88 13.52 5.49 7.21
CA PRO A 88 14.57 6.49 6.98
C PRO A 88 14.01 7.92 6.77
N ALA A 89 12.70 8.08 6.59
CA ALA A 89 12.06 9.38 6.43
C ALA A 89 12.42 10.34 7.57
N LYS A 90 12.74 11.59 7.18
CA LYS A 90 13.14 12.66 8.12
C LYS A 90 14.25 12.19 9.07
N SER A 91 15.23 11.44 8.56
CA SER A 91 16.38 10.97 9.35
C SER A 91 15.97 10.05 10.52
N PHE A 92 15.14 9.05 10.25
CA PHE A 92 14.65 8.12 11.29
C PHE A 92 13.85 8.83 12.40
N ALA A 93 13.09 9.87 12.04
CA ALA A 93 12.22 10.57 12.98
C ALA A 93 11.25 9.67 13.78
N PRO A 94 10.68 8.58 13.22
CA PRO A 94 9.79 7.71 13.99
C PRO A 94 10.52 6.60 14.75
N PHE A 95 11.86 6.66 14.86
CA PHE A 95 12.64 5.64 15.55
C PHE A 95 12.23 5.52 17.02
N ASP A 96 12.04 4.28 17.46
CA ASP A 96 11.65 3.92 18.81
C ASP A 96 12.26 2.56 19.12
N VAL A 97 13.28 2.54 19.98
CA VAL A 97 13.98 1.32 20.35
C VAL A 97 13.07 0.32 21.05
N ASN A 98 12.05 0.77 21.78
CA ASN A 98 11.13 -0.12 22.50
C ASN A 98 10.24 -0.88 21.50
N LYS A 99 9.87 -0.25 20.38
CA LYS A 99 9.15 -0.94 19.29
C LYS A 99 10.00 -2.03 18.66
N LEU A 100 11.31 -1.87 18.56
CA LEU A 100 12.18 -2.94 18.07
C LEU A 100 12.42 -4.02 19.12
N LEU A 101 12.49 -3.67 20.40
CA LEU A 101 12.57 -4.68 21.46
C LEU A 101 11.33 -5.57 21.51
N ARG A 102 10.15 -5.03 21.19
CA ARG A 102 8.93 -5.86 21.03
C ARG A 102 9.09 -6.97 19.99
N MET A 103 9.91 -6.80 18.96
CA MET A 103 10.22 -7.87 17.99
C MET A 103 10.94 -9.06 18.64
N VAL A 104 11.77 -8.81 19.65
CA VAL A 104 12.50 -9.84 20.39
C VAL A 104 11.54 -10.75 21.14
N GLU A 105 10.45 -10.17 21.64
CA GLU A 105 9.39 -10.92 22.31
C GLU A 105 8.58 -11.78 21.33
N ILE A 106 8.46 -11.36 20.06
CA ILE A 106 7.81 -12.13 18.99
C ILE A 106 8.73 -13.28 18.52
N TYR A 107 10.05 -13.10 18.52
CA TYR A 107 11.04 -14.10 18.10
C TYR A 107 12.10 -14.39 19.17
N PRO A 108 11.71 -14.87 20.37
CA PRO A 108 12.65 -15.03 21.49
C PRO A 108 13.78 -16.02 21.16
N ASN A 109 13.50 -17.02 20.32
CA ASN A 109 14.47 -18.04 19.91
C ASN A 109 15.63 -17.48 19.08
N ASP A 110 15.42 -16.36 18.36
CA ASP A 110 16.45 -15.74 17.53
C ASP A 110 17.40 -14.84 18.35
N PHE A 111 17.07 -14.59 19.61
CA PHE A 111 17.80 -13.67 20.50
C PHE A 111 18.23 -14.30 21.83
N ILE A 112 18.19 -15.63 21.96
CA ILE A 112 18.50 -16.36 23.21
C ILE A 112 19.86 -15.95 23.79
N ASP A 113 20.87 -15.78 22.93
CA ASP A 113 22.25 -15.46 23.33
C ASP A 113 22.53 -13.95 23.42
N VAL A 114 21.51 -13.11 23.21
CA VAL A 114 21.66 -11.66 23.19
C VAL A 114 21.04 -11.05 24.45
N LEU A 115 21.89 -10.48 25.30
CA LEU A 115 21.42 -9.71 26.46
C LEU A 115 20.61 -8.49 26.00
N GLU A 116 19.44 -8.29 26.58
CA GLU A 116 18.53 -7.17 26.25
C GLU A 116 19.24 -5.81 26.33
N VAL A 117 20.07 -5.61 27.35
CA VAL A 117 20.87 -4.38 27.54
C VAL A 117 21.85 -4.17 26.38
N ALA A 118 22.49 -5.24 25.91
CA ALA A 118 23.42 -5.19 24.80
C ALA A 118 22.67 -4.88 23.49
N LEU A 119 21.52 -5.51 23.26
CA LEU A 119 20.68 -5.27 22.09
C LEU A 119 20.16 -3.84 22.04
N HIS A 120 19.65 -3.32 23.17
CA HIS A 120 19.18 -1.94 23.27
C HIS A 120 20.30 -0.94 22.93
N HIS A 121 21.53 -1.19 23.41
CA HIS A 121 22.69 -0.37 23.07
C HIS A 121 23.05 -0.47 21.57
N GLN A 122 23.07 -1.68 21.01
CA GLN A 122 23.37 -1.91 19.59
C GLN A 122 22.36 -1.23 18.65
N LEU A 123 21.06 -1.30 18.95
CA LEU A 123 20.00 -0.69 18.16
C LEU A 123 20.09 0.85 18.18
N ARG A 124 20.39 1.45 19.33
CA ARG A 124 20.65 2.89 19.41
C ARG A 124 21.87 3.30 18.61
N ASN A 125 22.96 2.55 18.74
CA ASN A 125 24.18 2.83 17.99
C ASN A 125 23.97 2.70 16.49
N TYR A 126 23.21 1.70 16.04
CA TYR A 126 22.84 1.54 14.63
C TYR A 126 22.20 2.82 14.08
N VAL A 127 21.19 3.36 14.76
CA VAL A 127 20.51 4.57 14.29
C VAL A 127 21.43 5.79 14.29
N ILE A 128 22.21 5.99 15.36
CA ILE A 128 23.19 7.09 15.42
C ILE A 128 24.18 6.99 14.24
N ASN A 129 24.68 5.79 13.95
CA ASN A 129 25.60 5.54 12.86
C ASN A 129 24.95 5.81 11.49
N VAL A 130 23.71 5.37 11.28
CA VAL A 130 23.00 5.58 10.02
C VAL A 130 22.66 7.07 9.82
N GLN A 131 22.22 7.78 10.87
CA GLN A 131 21.94 9.22 10.83
C GLN A 131 23.20 10.05 10.56
N SER A 132 24.33 9.67 11.15
CA SER A 132 25.62 10.36 10.98
C SER A 132 26.28 10.08 9.63
N ASN A 133 25.80 9.08 8.90
CA ASN A 133 26.39 8.67 7.63
C ASN A 133 25.82 9.48 6.45
N LEU A 134 26.68 10.27 5.82
CA LEU A 134 26.35 11.12 4.67
C LEU A 134 25.78 10.35 3.46
N LYS A 135 26.06 9.04 3.34
CA LYS A 135 25.46 8.18 2.30
C LYS A 135 23.97 7.94 2.55
N PHE A 136 23.56 7.88 3.81
CA PHE A 136 22.16 7.69 4.22
C PHE A 136 21.42 9.02 4.44
N ALA A 137 22.14 10.12 4.69
CA ALA A 137 21.55 11.47 4.74
C ALA A 137 20.80 11.86 3.46
N LYS A 138 21.15 11.25 2.31
CA LYS A 138 20.49 11.45 1.02
C LYS A 138 19.34 10.47 0.74
N PHE A 139 19.05 9.52 1.62
CA PHE A 139 17.96 8.55 1.49
C PHE A 139 16.59 9.21 1.81
N LYS A 140 16.27 10.28 1.09
CA LYS A 140 14.90 10.76 0.97
C LYS A 140 14.16 9.69 0.16
N MET A 141 13.33 8.89 0.82
CA MET A 141 12.39 7.99 0.18
C MET A 141 11.32 8.82 -0.56
N THR A 142 11.68 9.46 -1.66
CA THR A 142 10.71 9.98 -2.62
C THR A 142 10.30 8.81 -3.49
N PHE A 143 9.01 8.42 -3.43
CA PHE A 143 8.35 7.45 -4.33
C PHE A 143 8.63 7.65 -5.85
N ARG A 144 9.28 8.75 -6.25
CA ARG A 144 9.79 9.01 -7.59
C ARG A 144 10.94 8.09 -8.05
N SER A 145 11.70 7.47 -7.16
CA SER A 145 12.82 6.61 -7.57
C SER A 145 12.37 5.25 -8.12
N LEU A 146 11.16 4.79 -7.79
CA LEU A 146 10.58 3.54 -8.32
C LEU A 146 9.87 3.71 -9.67
N SER A 147 9.68 4.96 -10.14
CA SER A 147 9.01 5.24 -11.42
C SER A 147 9.98 5.39 -12.61
N LYS A 148 11.29 5.24 -12.39
CA LYS A 148 12.32 5.46 -13.42
C LYS A 148 13.02 4.20 -13.94
N THR A 149 12.64 3.00 -13.51
CA THR A 149 13.28 1.75 -13.95
C THR A 149 12.48 0.93 -14.97
N SER A 150 11.41 1.48 -15.54
CA SER A 150 10.74 0.89 -16.71
C SER A 150 10.73 1.89 -17.86
N GLY A 151 11.77 1.84 -18.67
CA GLY A 151 11.99 2.77 -19.78
C GLY A 151 13.45 2.79 -20.21
N ASN A 152 14.04 1.61 -20.39
CA ASN A 152 15.23 1.41 -21.21
C ASN A 152 15.33 -0.06 -21.59
N LYS A 153 14.57 -0.43 -22.61
CA LYS A 153 14.94 -1.31 -23.71
C LYS A 153 13.96 -1.10 -24.85
#